data_AF-A0A842Q310-F1
#
_entry.id   AF-A0A842Q310-F1
#
_cell.length_a   1.000
_cell.length_b   1.000
_cell.length_c   1.000
_cell.angle_alpha   90.00
_cell.angle_beta   90.00
_cell.angle_gamma   90.00
#
_symmetry.space_group_name_H-M   'P 1'
#
loop_
_entity.id
_entity.type
_entity.pdbx_description
1 polymer ?
#
loop_
_entity_poly.entity_id
_entity_poly.type
_entity_poly.pdbx_seq_one_letter_code
_entity_poly.pdbx_strand_id
1 'polypeptide(L)'
;MPVVNIAISLLNKFFPGKDLNDLIDYLPYIGLDIEGIDNETIRVEYNPNRPDFASGYGIVRALKGILDIETGIPKLQLFKNNIYKIYVDSSVKQVRPVIVALVAKKKGVHDNETIKELISIQEDLHNGIGRRRKKASIGIHDLDTIKFPITYKTVFDDFSFVPLGVVSSNTIKQILNEFDSGRQYAHILEKSNRYPILVDEDNNVLSFPPIINGNVTKVTPETNNLFIEITANNQKTAEDILAILAITFHD
;
A
#
# COMPACT_ATOMS: atom_id res chain seq x y z
N MET A 1 16.16 11.73 -6.71
CA MET A 1 15.33 11.35 -5.55
C MET A 1 14.18 10.47 -6.05
N PRO A 2 13.15 10.08 -5.27
CA PRO A 2 12.01 9.33 -5.80
C PRO A 2 11.31 10.11 -6.91
N VAL A 3 10.86 9.39 -7.94
CA VAL A 3 10.15 9.94 -9.09
C VAL A 3 8.76 9.32 -9.14
N VAL A 4 7.75 10.14 -9.33
CA VAL A 4 6.35 9.73 -9.51
C VAL A 4 5.84 10.21 -10.86
N ASN A 5 5.03 9.37 -11.49
CA ASN A 5 4.38 9.69 -12.76
C ASN A 5 2.95 10.13 -12.47
N ILE A 6 2.61 11.36 -12.82
CA ILE A 6 1.26 11.90 -12.69
C ILE A 6 0.56 11.73 -14.03
N ALA A 7 -0.54 10.98 -14.08
CA ALA A 7 -1.36 10.89 -15.28
C ALA A 7 -2.04 12.25 -15.57
N ILE A 8 -1.94 12.74 -16.81
CA ILE A 8 -2.61 13.99 -17.23
C ILE A 8 -4.13 13.85 -17.10
N SER A 9 -4.67 12.64 -17.32
CA SER A 9 -6.08 12.32 -17.09
C SER A 9 -6.51 12.51 -15.64
N LEU A 10 -5.62 12.27 -14.68
CA LEU A 10 -5.87 12.51 -13.25
C LEU A 10 -6.01 14.01 -12.98
N LEU A 11 -5.09 14.83 -13.49
CA LEU A 11 -5.16 16.29 -13.35
C LEU A 11 -6.45 16.84 -13.98
N ASN A 12 -6.78 16.40 -15.20
CA ASN A 12 -8.01 16.83 -15.88
C ASN A 12 -9.28 16.44 -15.12
N LYS A 13 -9.27 15.29 -14.43
CA LYS A 13 -10.38 14.83 -13.59
C LYS A 13 -10.58 15.73 -12.37
N PHE A 14 -9.50 16.17 -11.72
CA PHE A 14 -9.56 16.95 -10.48
C PHE A 14 -9.57 18.48 -10.69
N PHE A 15 -9.14 18.95 -11.87
CA PHE A 15 -9.09 20.37 -12.23
C PHE A 15 -9.82 20.61 -13.57
N PRO A 16 -11.12 20.28 -13.67
CA PRO A 16 -11.85 20.39 -14.93
C PRO A 16 -11.87 21.85 -15.43
N GLY A 17 -11.44 22.05 -16.68
CA GLY A 17 -11.42 23.36 -17.34
C GLY A 17 -10.24 24.27 -16.96
N LYS A 18 -9.27 23.78 -16.17
CA LYS A 18 -7.98 24.46 -15.97
C LYS A 18 -7.03 24.15 -17.12
N ASP A 19 -6.21 25.13 -17.51
CA ASP A 19 -5.13 24.89 -18.46
C ASP A 19 -4.06 23.99 -17.83
N LEU A 20 -3.58 23.01 -18.57
CA LEU A 20 -2.59 22.06 -18.06
C LEU A 20 -1.25 22.75 -17.77
N ASN A 21 -0.86 23.74 -18.58
CA ASN A 21 0.40 24.46 -18.37
C ASN A 21 0.34 25.28 -17.09
N ASP A 22 -0.81 25.90 -16.78
CA ASP A 22 -1.01 26.59 -15.49
C ASP A 22 -0.75 25.62 -14.33
N LEU A 23 -1.30 24.40 -14.37
CA LEU A 23 -1.09 23.41 -13.31
C LEU A 23 0.37 22.97 -13.20
N ILE A 24 1.04 22.78 -14.33
CA ILE A 24 2.47 22.40 -14.40
C ILE A 24 3.34 23.49 -13.78
N ASP A 25 3.04 24.76 -14.06
CA ASP A 25 3.78 25.90 -13.52
C ASP A 25 3.70 26.00 -11.99
N TYR A 26 2.67 25.42 -11.35
CA TYR A 26 2.55 25.34 -9.90
C TYR A 26 3.36 24.20 -9.23
N LEU A 27 3.77 23.16 -9.98
CA LEU A 27 4.47 22.00 -9.41
C LEU A 27 5.76 22.37 -8.64
N PRO A 28 6.63 23.27 -9.16
CA PRO A 28 7.82 23.71 -8.42
C PRO A 28 7.50 24.41 -7.10
N TYR A 29 6.39 25.16 -7.03
CA TYR A 29 6.02 25.91 -5.82
C TYR A 29 5.54 25.01 -4.68
N ILE A 30 5.11 23.79 -4.98
CA ILE A 30 4.80 22.76 -3.96
C ILE A 30 6.00 21.84 -3.67
N GLY A 31 7.17 22.13 -4.25
CA GLY A 31 8.43 21.44 -3.99
C GLY A 31 8.65 20.19 -4.85
N LEU A 32 8.15 20.19 -6.09
CA LEU A 32 8.34 19.12 -7.07
C LEU A 32 9.22 19.60 -8.21
N ASP A 33 10.20 18.78 -8.60
CA ASP A 33 11.06 19.06 -9.75
C ASP A 33 10.55 18.29 -10.97
N ILE A 34 10.32 18.98 -12.10
CA ILE A 34 9.79 18.34 -13.31
C ILE A 34 10.95 17.69 -14.07
N GLU A 35 10.91 16.35 -14.17
CA GLU A 35 11.91 15.53 -14.86
C GLU A 35 11.58 15.33 -16.35
N GLY A 36 10.30 15.39 -16.71
CA GLY A 36 9.84 15.23 -18.08
C GLY A 36 8.34 15.29 -18.22
N ILE A 37 7.88 15.67 -19.41
CA ILE A 37 6.46 15.73 -19.76
C ILE A 37 6.28 14.96 -21.06
N ASP A 38 5.46 13.92 -21.00
CA ASP A 38 5.05 13.12 -22.16
C ASP A 38 3.56 13.40 -22.47
N ASN A 39 3.04 12.81 -23.54
CA ASN A 39 1.65 13.04 -23.98
C ASN A 39 0.59 12.62 -22.96
N GLU A 40 0.90 11.66 -22.07
CA GLU A 40 -0.05 11.09 -21.12
C GLU A 40 0.35 11.30 -19.65
N THR A 41 1.61 11.60 -19.38
CA THR A 41 2.19 11.59 -18.03
C THR A 41 3.18 12.72 -17.81
N ILE A 42 3.13 13.31 -16.61
CA ILE A 42 4.13 14.26 -16.12
C ILE A 42 4.99 13.52 -15.10
N ARG A 43 6.30 13.49 -15.32
CA ARG A 43 7.28 12.86 -14.42
C ARG A 43 7.85 13.92 -13.50
N VAL A 44 7.67 13.73 -12.19
CA VAL A 44 8.20 14.66 -11.19
C VAL A 44 9.02 13.94 -10.13
N GLU A 45 10.09 14.59 -9.70
CA GLU A 45 10.88 14.22 -8.54
C GLU A 45 10.32 14.92 -7.29
N TYR A 46 10.25 14.19 -6.17
CA TYR A 46 9.79 14.74 -4.89
C TYR A 46 10.79 14.45 -3.77
N ASN A 47 10.74 15.29 -2.72
CA ASN A 47 11.60 15.13 -1.55
C ASN A 47 11.19 13.87 -0.74
N PRO A 48 12.11 12.94 -0.40
CA PRO A 48 11.80 11.75 0.41
C PRO A 48 11.15 12.04 1.77
N ASN A 49 11.27 13.26 2.29
CA ASN A 49 10.60 13.71 3.52
C ASN A 49 9.13 14.08 3.30
N ARG A 50 8.64 14.07 2.06
CA ARG A 50 7.25 14.27 1.64
C ARG A 50 6.70 13.00 0.96
N PRO A 51 6.67 11.86 1.68
CA PRO A 51 6.16 10.60 1.13
C PRO A 51 4.66 10.64 0.80
N ASP A 52 3.96 11.70 1.21
CA ASP A 52 2.61 11.99 0.75
C ASP A 52 2.56 12.36 -0.75
N PHE A 53 3.69 12.68 -1.39
CA PHE A 53 3.82 12.87 -2.84
C PHE A 53 4.16 11.58 -3.61
N ALA A 54 4.18 10.42 -2.95
CA ALA A 54 4.39 9.13 -3.59
C ALA A 54 3.24 8.68 -4.53
N SER A 55 2.20 9.50 -4.71
CA SER A 55 1.10 9.28 -5.66
C SER A 55 0.61 10.58 -6.27
N GLY A 56 -0.04 10.46 -7.43
CA GLY A 56 -0.69 11.61 -8.08
C GLY A 56 -1.74 12.28 -7.19
N TYR A 57 -2.44 11.52 -6.34
CA TYR A 57 -3.46 12.03 -5.42
C TYR A 57 -2.90 13.02 -4.41
N GLY A 58 -1.74 12.74 -3.81
CA GLY A 58 -1.12 13.66 -2.86
C GLY A 58 -0.63 14.95 -3.51
N ILE A 59 -0.19 14.86 -4.76
CA ILE A 59 0.20 16.03 -5.57
C ILE A 59 -1.04 16.86 -5.94
N VAL A 60 -2.13 16.22 -6.38
CA VAL A 60 -3.42 16.87 -6.60
C VAL A 60 -3.88 17.60 -5.34
N ARG A 61 -3.79 16.96 -4.17
CA ARG A 61 -4.16 17.59 -2.89
C ARG A 61 -3.32 18.85 -2.60
N ALA A 62 -2.01 18.81 -2.86
CA ALA A 62 -1.17 20.00 -2.69
C ALA A 62 -1.47 21.10 -3.73
N LEU A 63 -1.74 20.73 -4.98
CA LEU A 63 -2.18 21.67 -6.02
C LEU A 63 -3.50 22.35 -5.66
N LYS A 64 -4.49 21.60 -5.14
CA LYS A 64 -5.74 22.20 -4.63
C LYS A 64 -5.49 23.23 -3.53
N GLY A 65 -4.52 22.96 -2.65
CA GLY A 65 -4.13 23.86 -1.57
C GLY A 65 -3.49 25.16 -2.09
N ILE A 66 -2.51 25.08 -2.99
CA ILE A 66 -1.81 26.27 -3.51
C ILE A 66 -2.69 27.11 -4.45
N LEU A 67 -3.68 26.48 -5.09
CA LEU A 67 -4.67 27.15 -5.95
C LEU A 67 -5.89 27.69 -5.19
N ASP A 68 -5.87 27.64 -3.85
CA ASP A 68 -6.97 28.06 -2.96
C ASP A 68 -8.33 27.37 -3.26
N ILE A 69 -8.32 26.16 -3.83
CA ILE A 69 -9.53 25.39 -4.15
C ILE A 69 -10.05 24.66 -2.91
N GLU A 70 -9.15 23.94 -2.21
CA GLU A 70 -9.44 23.26 -0.94
C GLU A 70 -8.32 23.57 0.04
N THR A 71 -8.65 24.27 1.13
CA THR A 71 -7.69 24.75 2.13
C THR A 71 -8.01 24.23 3.52
N GLY A 72 -7.01 24.24 4.39
CA GLY A 72 -7.12 23.75 5.77
C GLY A 72 -6.88 22.23 5.89
N ILE A 73 -7.17 21.71 7.08
CA ILE A 73 -6.92 20.29 7.40
C ILE A 73 -8.03 19.41 6.78
N PRO A 74 -7.69 18.38 5.99
CA PRO A 74 -8.67 17.42 5.47
C PRO A 74 -9.47 16.76 6.60
N LYS A 75 -10.79 16.67 6.42
CA LYS A 75 -11.70 16.10 7.42
C LYS A 75 -11.98 14.64 7.13
N LEU A 76 -11.16 13.75 7.70
CA LEU A 76 -11.34 12.31 7.62
C LEU A 76 -12.54 11.85 8.46
N GLN A 77 -13.54 11.24 7.82
CA GLN A 77 -14.63 10.55 8.51
C GLN A 77 -14.21 9.11 8.81
N LEU A 78 -13.88 8.84 10.07
CA LEU A 78 -13.50 7.51 10.53
C LEU A 78 -14.71 6.77 11.11
N PHE A 79 -14.99 5.58 10.59
CA PHE A 79 -16.06 4.73 11.09
C PHE A 79 -15.49 3.63 11.97
N LYS A 80 -15.91 3.56 13.22
CA LYS A 80 -15.59 2.42 14.09
C LYS A 80 -16.46 1.24 13.69
N ASN A 81 -15.83 0.11 13.39
CA ASN A 81 -16.52 -1.14 13.12
C ASN A 81 -15.89 -2.26 13.96
N ASN A 82 -16.70 -2.89 14.81
CA ASN A 82 -16.26 -3.97 15.69
C ASN A 82 -16.15 -5.34 14.99
N ILE A 83 -16.55 -5.43 13.72
CA ILE A 83 -16.44 -6.64 12.90
C ILE A 83 -14.99 -6.83 12.43
N TYR A 84 -14.33 -5.76 12.01
CA TYR A 84 -12.98 -5.81 11.47
C TYR A 84 -11.93 -5.87 12.59
N LYS A 85 -11.60 -7.08 13.02
CA LYS A 85 -10.65 -7.36 14.11
C LYS A 85 -9.45 -8.14 13.61
N ILE A 86 -8.29 -7.81 14.16
CA ILE A 86 -7.03 -8.54 13.98
C ILE A 86 -6.56 -8.99 15.36
N TYR A 87 -6.44 -10.29 15.57
CA TYR A 87 -5.77 -10.87 16.73
C TYR A 87 -4.28 -11.01 16.45
N VAL A 88 -3.45 -10.47 17.34
CA VAL A 88 -1.99 -10.51 17.22
C VAL A 88 -1.46 -11.55 18.19
N ASP A 89 -0.94 -12.65 17.65
CA ASP A 89 -0.35 -13.71 18.44
C ASP A 89 1.04 -13.30 18.97
N SER A 90 1.36 -13.69 20.20
CA SER A 90 2.63 -13.32 20.83
C SER A 90 3.88 -13.80 20.08
N SER A 91 3.76 -14.82 19.24
CA SER A 91 4.86 -15.37 18.44
C SER A 91 5.45 -14.39 17.43
N VAL A 92 4.70 -13.36 16.99
CA VAL A 92 5.22 -12.37 16.03
C VAL A 92 6.22 -11.39 16.66
N LYS A 93 6.26 -11.29 18.01
CA LYS A 93 7.07 -10.29 18.74
C LYS A 93 8.56 -10.33 18.39
N GLN A 94 9.09 -11.52 18.14
CA GLN A 94 10.53 -11.72 17.88
C GLN A 94 10.91 -11.55 16.40
N VAL A 95 9.92 -11.47 15.50
CA VAL A 95 10.15 -11.42 14.05
C VAL A 95 9.69 -10.09 13.47
N ARG A 96 8.42 -9.75 13.67
CA ARG A 96 7.78 -8.55 13.13
C ARG A 96 6.60 -8.15 14.02
N PRO A 97 6.85 -7.38 15.09
CA PRO A 97 5.92 -7.23 16.22
C PRO A 97 4.67 -6.40 15.96
N VAL A 98 4.66 -5.55 14.93
CA VAL A 98 3.63 -4.53 14.75
C VAL A 98 2.78 -4.84 13.52
N ILE A 99 1.47 -4.69 13.68
CA ILE A 99 0.51 -4.62 12.59
C ILE A 99 -0.48 -3.49 12.86
N VAL A 100 -0.75 -2.68 11.85
CA VAL A 100 -1.88 -1.75 11.78
C VAL A 100 -2.62 -2.00 10.47
N ALA A 101 -3.89 -1.61 10.40
CA ALA A 101 -4.68 -1.82 9.20
C ALA A 101 -5.77 -0.76 9.04
N LEU A 102 -6.24 -0.59 7.81
CA LEU A 102 -7.45 0.17 7.51
C LEU A 102 -8.32 -0.60 6.51
N VAL A 103 -9.60 -0.23 6.49
CA VAL A 103 -10.55 -0.67 5.47
C VAL A 103 -10.95 0.56 4.67
N ALA A 104 -10.75 0.50 3.36
CA ALA A 104 -11.18 1.52 2.42
C ALA A 104 -12.38 0.99 1.64
N LYS A 105 -13.55 1.63 1.79
CA LYS A 105 -14.77 1.28 1.06
C LYS A 105 -15.13 2.41 0.12
N LYS A 106 -15.29 2.08 -1.16
CA LYS A 106 -15.76 3.01 -2.18
C LYS A 106 -17.13 2.61 -2.68
N LYS A 107 -17.94 3.59 -3.11
CA LYS A 107 -19.11 3.32 -3.95
C LYS A 107 -18.66 3.20 -5.41
N GLY A 108 -18.75 2.01 -5.97
CA GLY A 108 -18.41 1.71 -7.37
C GLY A 108 -16.97 1.25 -7.57
N VAL A 109 -16.68 0.83 -8.80
CA VAL A 109 -15.47 0.11 -9.20
C VAL A 109 -14.23 1.01 -9.20
N HIS A 110 -13.08 0.47 -8.79
CA HIS A 110 -11.79 1.12 -9.01
C HIS A 110 -11.50 1.09 -10.52
N ASP A 111 -11.29 2.25 -11.13
CA ASP A 111 -10.76 2.26 -12.50
C ASP A 111 -9.32 1.71 -12.49
N ASN A 112 -8.87 1.20 -13.64
CA ASN A 112 -7.53 0.61 -13.76
C ASN A 112 -6.42 1.59 -13.34
N GLU A 113 -6.64 2.89 -13.56
CA GLU A 113 -5.69 3.94 -13.16
C GLU A 113 -5.59 4.07 -11.64
N THR A 114 -6.71 3.99 -10.92
CA THR A 114 -6.71 3.95 -9.46
C THR A 114 -5.94 2.74 -8.94
N ILE A 115 -6.13 1.55 -9.53
CA ILE A 115 -5.38 0.36 -9.10
C ILE A 115 -3.88 0.51 -9.35
N LYS A 116 -3.49 1.06 -10.51
CA LYS A 116 -2.08 1.35 -10.81
C LYS A 116 -1.47 2.34 -9.81
N GLU A 117 -2.17 3.42 -9.48
CA GLU A 117 -1.75 4.39 -8.47
C GLU A 117 -1.58 3.74 -7.09
N LEU A 118 -2.49 2.84 -6.70
CA LEU A 118 -2.38 2.09 -5.45
C LEU A 118 -1.16 1.17 -5.39
N ILE A 119 -0.85 0.51 -6.50
CA ILE A 119 0.37 -0.32 -6.61
C ILE A 119 1.61 0.60 -6.57
N SER A 120 1.60 1.73 -7.27
CA SER A 120 2.74 2.66 -7.31
C SER A 120 3.05 3.23 -5.93
N ILE A 121 2.04 3.71 -5.20
CA ILE A 121 2.26 4.24 -3.85
C ILE A 121 2.72 3.14 -2.89
N GLN A 122 2.21 1.91 -3.04
CA GLN A 122 2.66 0.77 -2.25
C GLN A 122 4.16 0.51 -2.48
N GLU A 123 4.61 0.44 -3.73
CA GLU A 123 5.99 0.19 -4.10
C GLU A 123 6.93 1.30 -3.64
N ASP A 124 6.52 2.56 -3.80
CA ASP A 124 7.33 3.70 -3.36
C ASP A 124 7.45 3.73 -1.84
N LEU A 125 6.35 3.59 -1.10
CA LEU A 125 6.37 3.52 0.37
C LEU A 125 7.15 2.29 0.88
N HIS A 126 7.11 1.15 0.17
CA HIS A 126 7.95 -0.01 0.48
C HIS A 126 9.43 0.33 0.36
N ASN A 127 9.83 1.06 -0.68
CA ASN A 127 11.21 1.42 -0.97
C ASN A 127 11.73 2.53 -0.05
N GLY A 128 10.97 3.61 0.12
CA GLY A 128 11.29 4.77 0.95
C GLY A 128 11.16 4.46 2.45
N ILE A 129 10.01 4.82 3.05
CA ILE A 129 9.77 4.67 4.50
C ILE A 129 9.95 3.23 4.96
N GLY A 130 9.49 2.27 4.15
CA GLY A 130 9.59 0.83 4.40
C GLY A 130 11.03 0.29 4.30
N ARG A 131 11.98 1.05 3.74
CA ARG A 131 13.38 0.67 3.50
C ARG A 131 13.50 -0.69 2.81
N ARG A 132 12.92 -0.79 1.61
CA ARG A 132 12.78 -2.05 0.84
C ARG A 132 12.11 -3.13 1.69
N ARG A 133 10.96 -2.78 2.27
CA ARG A 133 10.12 -3.60 3.17
C ARG A 133 10.71 -4.00 4.52
N LYS A 134 12.01 -3.78 4.74
CA LYS A 134 12.72 -4.15 5.97
C LYS A 134 12.08 -3.55 7.23
N LYS A 135 11.65 -2.29 7.17
CA LYS A 135 11.04 -1.57 8.31
C LYS A 135 9.52 -1.71 8.36
N ALA A 136 8.85 -1.69 7.20
CA ALA A 136 7.40 -1.86 7.08
C ALA A 136 7.03 -2.42 5.71
N SER A 137 5.97 -3.21 5.64
CA SER A 137 5.45 -3.84 4.42
C SER A 137 3.94 -3.71 4.42
N ILE A 138 3.43 -3.28 3.28
CA ILE A 138 2.00 -3.02 3.04
C ILE A 138 1.44 -4.20 2.24
N GLY A 139 0.35 -4.79 2.70
CA GLY A 139 -0.51 -5.70 1.93
C GLY A 139 -1.78 -4.96 1.50
N ILE A 140 -2.27 -5.25 0.30
CA ILE A 140 -3.55 -4.74 -0.22
C ILE A 140 -4.35 -5.95 -0.68
N HIS A 141 -5.57 -6.06 -0.16
CA HIS A 141 -6.40 -7.25 -0.26
C HIS A 141 -7.82 -6.87 -0.67
N ASP A 142 -8.47 -7.74 -1.43
CA ASP A 142 -9.91 -7.66 -1.64
C ASP A 142 -10.64 -7.96 -0.33
N LEU A 143 -11.28 -6.94 0.26
CA LEU A 143 -11.99 -7.06 1.53
C LEU A 143 -13.12 -8.10 1.45
N ASP A 144 -13.79 -8.20 0.31
CA ASP A 144 -15.02 -9.00 0.17
C ASP A 144 -14.71 -10.51 0.14
N THR A 145 -13.43 -10.87 0.01
CA THR A 145 -12.92 -12.26 0.09
C THR A 145 -12.48 -12.67 1.50
N ILE A 146 -12.42 -11.74 2.45
CA ILE A 146 -11.86 -11.98 3.79
C ILE A 146 -12.95 -12.26 4.82
N LYS A 147 -12.77 -13.33 5.61
CA LYS A 147 -13.59 -13.60 6.78
C LYS A 147 -12.92 -13.16 8.08
N PHE A 148 -13.50 -12.20 8.75
CA PHE A 148 -13.01 -11.73 10.05
C PHE A 148 -13.52 -12.62 11.19
N PRO A 149 -12.75 -12.81 12.27
CA PRO A 149 -11.52 -12.08 12.62
C PRO A 149 -10.26 -12.63 11.92
N ILE A 150 -9.32 -11.73 11.62
CA ILE A 150 -7.98 -12.08 11.11
C ILE A 150 -7.09 -12.45 12.29
N THR A 151 -6.17 -13.39 12.09
CA THR A 151 -5.09 -13.71 13.03
C THR A 151 -3.73 -13.45 12.39
N TYR A 152 -2.91 -12.60 13.03
CA TYR A 152 -1.51 -12.38 12.71
C TYR A 152 -0.64 -13.23 13.62
N LYS A 153 -0.01 -14.27 13.07
CA LYS A 153 0.76 -15.28 13.82
C LYS A 153 2.03 -15.69 13.08
N THR A 154 2.83 -16.57 13.65
CA THR A 154 3.98 -17.17 12.95
C THR A 154 3.83 -18.68 12.76
N VAL A 155 4.38 -19.18 11.66
CA VAL A 155 4.42 -20.61 11.29
C VAL A 155 5.86 -21.08 11.05
N PHE A 156 6.06 -22.38 10.86
CA PHE A 156 7.34 -22.96 10.46
C PHE A 156 7.49 -22.97 8.93
N ASP A 157 8.66 -23.39 8.43
CA ASP A 157 9.01 -23.34 7.01
C ASP A 157 8.31 -24.42 6.15
N ASP A 158 7.73 -25.44 6.79
CA ASP A 158 6.94 -26.52 6.19
C ASP A 158 5.46 -26.15 5.95
N PHE A 159 4.98 -25.07 6.58
CA PHE A 159 3.64 -24.56 6.35
C PHE A 159 3.45 -24.14 4.89
N SER A 160 2.29 -24.47 4.31
CA SER A 160 2.01 -24.25 2.89
C SER A 160 0.75 -23.44 2.65
N PHE A 161 0.77 -22.61 1.61
CA PHE A 161 -0.40 -21.87 1.12
C PHE A 161 -0.27 -21.60 -0.38
N VAL A 162 -1.27 -20.98 -1.00
CA VAL A 162 -1.22 -20.60 -2.43
C VAL A 162 -0.81 -19.12 -2.53
N PRO A 163 0.45 -18.81 -2.89
CA PRO A 163 0.91 -17.43 -3.02
C PRO A 163 0.33 -16.74 -4.27
N LEU A 164 0.40 -15.41 -4.27
CA LEU A 164 -0.12 -14.58 -5.36
C LEU A 164 0.51 -14.98 -6.71
N GLY A 165 -0.34 -15.18 -7.72
CA GLY A 165 0.11 -15.43 -9.09
C GLY A 165 0.43 -16.90 -9.41
N VAL A 166 0.20 -17.83 -8.48
CA VAL A 166 0.30 -19.27 -8.74
C VAL A 166 -0.98 -20.01 -8.38
N VAL A 167 -1.12 -21.24 -8.88
CA VAL A 167 -2.31 -22.09 -8.70
C VAL A 167 -2.11 -23.22 -7.69
N SER A 168 -0.86 -23.60 -7.41
CA SER A 168 -0.51 -24.68 -6.50
C SER A 168 -0.11 -24.16 -5.13
N SER A 169 -0.28 -24.99 -4.11
CA SER A 169 0.25 -24.70 -2.78
C SER A 169 1.76 -24.90 -2.72
N ASN A 170 2.46 -23.98 -2.06
CA ASN A 170 3.90 -23.99 -1.86
C ASN A 170 4.21 -23.77 -0.38
N THR A 171 5.23 -24.48 0.11
CA THR A 171 5.76 -24.28 1.46
C THR A 171 6.41 -22.91 1.58
N ILE A 172 6.47 -22.36 2.79
CA ILE A 172 7.23 -21.14 3.10
C ILE A 172 8.68 -21.27 2.60
N LYS A 173 9.30 -22.45 2.80
CA LYS A 173 10.65 -22.74 2.32
C LYS A 173 10.79 -22.63 0.80
N GLN A 174 9.85 -23.20 0.04
CA GLN A 174 9.84 -23.09 -1.42
C GLN A 174 9.64 -21.65 -1.85
N ILE A 175 8.72 -20.91 -1.23
CA ILE A 175 8.47 -19.51 -1.55
C ILE A 175 9.75 -18.68 -1.36
N LEU A 176 10.47 -18.86 -0.25
CA LEU A 176 11.70 -18.12 0.02
C LEU A 176 12.83 -18.42 -0.99
N ASN A 177 12.93 -19.65 -1.48
CA ASN A 177 14.04 -20.10 -2.32
C ASN A 177 13.76 -19.98 -3.84
N GLU A 178 12.53 -20.22 -4.26
CA GLU A 178 12.18 -20.47 -5.67
C GLU A 178 11.45 -19.28 -6.32
N PHE A 179 10.80 -18.41 -5.53
CA PHE A 179 10.01 -17.29 -6.06
C PHE A 179 10.87 -16.02 -6.15
N ASP A 180 10.56 -15.14 -7.11
CA ASP A 180 11.24 -13.84 -7.25
C ASP A 180 11.10 -12.98 -5.99
N SER A 181 9.91 -12.96 -5.40
CA SER A 181 9.64 -12.27 -4.12
C SER A 181 10.48 -12.84 -2.98
N GLY A 182 10.65 -14.16 -2.94
CA GLY A 182 11.54 -14.84 -2.01
C GLY A 182 12.99 -14.41 -2.20
N ARG A 183 13.53 -14.56 -3.42
CA ARG A 183 14.90 -14.13 -3.75
C ARG A 183 15.16 -12.67 -3.39
N GLN A 184 14.19 -11.80 -3.62
CA GLN A 184 14.32 -10.37 -3.36
C GLN A 184 14.29 -10.04 -1.86
N TYR A 185 13.43 -10.69 -1.07
CA TYR A 185 13.11 -10.24 0.30
C TYR A 185 13.40 -11.25 1.41
N ALA A 186 13.81 -12.49 1.12
CA ALA A 186 14.09 -13.53 2.13
C ALA A 186 15.14 -13.10 3.17
N HIS A 187 16.12 -12.29 2.76
CA HIS A 187 17.15 -11.73 3.63
C HIS A 187 16.57 -10.93 4.82
N ILE A 188 15.34 -10.43 4.74
CA ILE A 188 14.66 -9.74 5.85
C ILE A 188 14.34 -10.71 7.00
N LEU A 189 14.11 -11.99 6.68
CA LEU A 189 13.70 -13.03 7.62
C LEU A 189 14.81 -14.05 7.92
N GLU A 190 16.03 -13.87 7.39
CA GLU A 190 17.13 -14.84 7.44
C GLU A 190 17.52 -15.31 8.85
N LYS A 191 17.27 -14.48 9.88
CA LYS A 191 17.58 -14.76 11.28
C LYS A 191 16.43 -15.43 12.05
N SER A 192 15.30 -15.66 11.38
CA SER A 192 14.08 -16.17 12.00
C SER A 192 13.90 -17.65 11.68
N ASN A 193 13.49 -18.44 12.68
CA ASN A 193 13.06 -19.83 12.52
C ASN A 193 11.54 -19.97 12.45
N ARG A 194 10.82 -18.84 12.49
CA ARG A 194 9.37 -18.74 12.38
C ARG A 194 9.01 -17.58 11.45
N TYR A 195 7.94 -17.73 10.70
CA TYR A 195 7.60 -16.87 9.58
C TYR A 195 6.22 -16.27 9.78
N PRO A 196 6.07 -14.94 9.74
CA PRO A 196 4.81 -14.30 10.07
C PRO A 196 3.81 -14.48 8.92
N ILE A 197 2.57 -14.81 9.22
CA ILE A 197 1.48 -14.90 8.26
C ILE A 197 0.24 -14.20 8.81
N LEU A 198 -0.58 -13.69 7.91
CA LEU A 198 -1.95 -13.27 8.20
C LEU A 198 -2.90 -14.32 7.66
N VAL A 199 -3.83 -14.77 8.51
CA VAL A 199 -4.90 -15.69 8.12
C VAL A 199 -6.26 -15.17 8.53
N ASP A 200 -7.29 -15.50 7.77
CA ASP A 200 -8.69 -15.20 8.09
C ASP A 200 -9.29 -16.26 9.05
N GLU A 201 -10.59 -16.14 9.35
CA GLU A 201 -11.33 -17.08 10.22
C GLU A 201 -11.34 -18.52 9.68
N ASP A 202 -11.30 -18.69 8.37
CA ASP A 202 -11.28 -19.98 7.67
C ASP A 202 -9.85 -20.54 7.49
N ASN A 203 -8.83 -19.86 8.02
CA ASN A 203 -7.41 -20.13 7.81
C ASN A 203 -6.90 -19.92 6.38
N ASN A 204 -7.60 -19.16 5.55
CA ASN A 204 -7.06 -18.69 4.27
C ASN A 204 -5.93 -17.70 4.54
N VAL A 205 -4.78 -17.87 3.88
CA VAL A 205 -3.64 -16.96 4.02
C VAL A 205 -3.87 -15.70 3.20
N LEU A 206 -3.93 -14.56 3.90
CA LEU A 206 -3.96 -13.23 3.31
C LEU A 206 -2.57 -12.86 2.79
N SER A 207 -1.54 -13.01 3.62
CA SER A 207 -0.17 -12.67 3.26
C SER A 207 0.86 -13.41 4.11
N PHE A 208 2.06 -13.51 3.54
CA PHE A 208 3.31 -13.88 4.21
C PHE A 208 4.23 -12.64 4.21
N PRO A 209 4.11 -11.73 5.19
CA PRO A 209 4.90 -10.51 5.21
C PRO A 209 6.39 -10.78 5.54
N PRO A 210 7.33 -9.98 5.00
CA PRO A 210 7.16 -8.96 3.97
C PRO A 210 7.32 -9.52 2.54
N ILE A 211 7.13 -10.82 2.34
CA ILE A 211 7.52 -11.54 1.13
C ILE A 211 6.45 -11.42 0.04
N ILE A 212 5.26 -11.97 0.27
CA ILE A 212 4.23 -12.11 -0.77
C ILE A 212 2.81 -12.20 -0.18
N ASN A 213 1.81 -11.77 -0.95
CA ASN A 213 0.40 -11.95 -0.61
C ASN A 213 -0.08 -13.36 -0.99
N GLY A 214 -1.21 -13.78 -0.42
CA GLY A 214 -1.95 -14.97 -0.83
C GLY A 214 -2.80 -14.69 -2.06
N ASN A 215 -3.08 -15.74 -2.83
CA ASN A 215 -3.87 -15.61 -4.05
C ASN A 215 -5.38 -15.40 -3.78
N VAL A 216 -5.87 -15.86 -2.63
CA VAL A 216 -7.30 -15.83 -2.25
C VAL A 216 -7.85 -14.41 -2.19
N THR A 217 -7.03 -13.47 -1.73
CA THR A 217 -7.44 -12.08 -1.49
C THR A 217 -6.87 -11.12 -2.52
N LYS A 218 -6.56 -11.63 -3.72
CA LYS A 218 -5.98 -10.84 -4.80
C LYS A 218 -6.93 -9.72 -5.22
N VAL A 219 -6.40 -8.51 -5.36
CA VAL A 219 -7.12 -7.38 -5.95
C VAL A 219 -7.23 -7.58 -7.46
N THR A 220 -8.43 -7.40 -7.99
CA THR A 220 -8.73 -7.41 -9.43
C THR A 220 -9.41 -6.10 -9.84
N PRO A 221 -9.60 -5.82 -11.14
CA PRO A 221 -10.38 -4.68 -11.59
C PRO A 221 -11.81 -4.62 -11.02
N GLU A 222 -12.37 -5.75 -10.59
CA GLU A 222 -13.70 -5.84 -10.00
C GLU A 222 -13.74 -5.58 -8.49
N THR A 223 -12.58 -5.55 -7.82
CA THR A 223 -12.49 -5.26 -6.39
C THR A 223 -12.97 -3.82 -6.12
N ASN A 224 -13.83 -3.65 -5.10
CA ASN A 224 -14.39 -2.33 -4.71
C ASN A 224 -14.02 -1.92 -3.29
N ASN A 225 -13.82 -2.91 -2.43
CA ASN A 225 -13.55 -2.73 -1.03
C ASN A 225 -12.16 -3.30 -0.75
N LEU A 226 -11.32 -2.51 -0.11
CA LEU A 226 -9.93 -2.88 0.15
C LEU A 226 -9.70 -3.04 1.64
N PHE A 227 -9.04 -4.13 2.00
CA PHE A 227 -8.38 -4.28 3.28
C PHE A 227 -6.88 -4.05 3.08
N ILE A 228 -6.31 -3.15 3.88
CA ILE A 228 -4.90 -2.81 3.82
C ILE A 228 -4.29 -3.07 5.19
N GLU A 229 -3.31 -3.96 5.28
CA GLU A 229 -2.46 -4.14 6.44
C GLU A 229 -1.07 -3.55 6.23
N ILE A 230 -0.47 -3.08 7.31
CA ILE A 230 0.92 -2.66 7.38
C ILE A 230 1.57 -3.41 8.53
N THR A 231 2.49 -4.31 8.20
CA THR A 231 3.32 -4.99 9.19
C THR A 231 4.68 -4.30 9.28
N ALA A 232 5.18 -4.11 10.50
CA ALA A 232 6.39 -3.34 10.73
C ALA A 232 7.21 -3.83 11.93
N ASN A 233 8.43 -3.33 12.02
CA ASN A 233 9.30 -3.57 13.18
C ASN A 233 9.08 -2.55 14.31
N ASN A 234 8.41 -1.44 14.03
CA ASN A 234 8.09 -0.41 15.02
C ASN A 234 6.77 0.29 14.71
N GLN A 235 6.11 0.79 15.75
CA GLN A 235 4.76 1.37 15.69
C GLN A 235 4.70 2.61 14.80
N LYS A 236 5.63 3.55 15.02
CA LYS A 236 5.64 4.84 14.31
C LYS A 236 5.68 4.66 12.79
N THR A 237 6.60 3.83 12.27
CA THR A 237 6.68 3.58 10.83
C THR A 237 5.37 3.00 10.27
N ALA A 238 4.70 2.13 11.02
CA ALA A 238 3.44 1.55 10.59
C ALA A 238 2.32 2.61 10.54
N GLU A 239 2.23 3.45 11.57
CA GLU A 239 1.25 4.53 11.68
C GLU A 239 1.47 5.64 10.65
N ASP A 240 2.72 6.03 10.40
CA ASP A 240 3.07 7.04 9.38
C ASP A 240 2.60 6.58 7.99
N ILE A 241 2.88 5.32 7.63
CA ILE A 241 2.42 4.73 6.36
C ILE A 241 0.89 4.62 6.34
N LEU A 242 0.28 4.17 7.43
CA LEU A 242 -1.19 4.07 7.53
C LEU A 242 -1.84 5.44 7.32
N ALA A 243 -1.29 6.51 7.89
CA ALA A 243 -1.80 7.86 7.75
C ALA A 243 -1.71 8.37 6.31
N ILE A 244 -0.59 8.12 5.62
CA ILE A 244 -0.43 8.46 4.20
C ILE A 244 -1.46 7.73 3.35
N LEU A 245 -1.60 6.41 3.53
CA LEU A 245 -2.59 5.64 2.79
C LEU A 245 -4.02 6.11 3.11
N ALA A 246 -4.34 6.35 4.37
CA ALA A 246 -5.66 6.81 4.78
C ALA A 246 -6.07 8.13 4.11
N ILE A 247 -5.14 9.09 4.00
CA ILE A 247 -5.43 10.34 3.29
C ILE A 247 -5.48 10.14 1.78
N THR A 248 -4.61 9.31 1.19
CA THR A 248 -4.67 9.00 -0.24
C THR A 248 -5.97 8.30 -0.64
N PHE A 249 -6.52 7.41 0.19
CA PHE A 249 -7.82 6.79 -0.06
C PHE A 249 -9.01 7.73 0.19
N HIS A 250 -8.79 8.85 0.88
CA HIS A 250 -9.81 9.87 1.11
C HIS A 250 -9.96 10.82 -0.08
N ASP A 251 -8.86 11.12 -0.77
CA ASP A 251 -8.81 12.00 -1.96
C ASP A 251 -9.46 11.37 -3.20
#